data_AF-A0A3D1GVS0-F1
#
_entry.id   AF-A0A3D1GVS0-F1
#
_cell.length_a   1.000
_cell.length_b   1.000
_cell.length_c   1.000
_cell.angle_alpha   90.00
_cell.angle_beta   90.00
_cell.angle_gamma   90.00
#
_symmetry.space_group_name_H-M   'P 1'
#
loop_
_entity.id
_entity.type
_entity.pdbx_description
1 polymer ?
#
loop_
_entity_poly.entity_id
_entity_poly.type
_entity_poly.pdbx_seq_one_letter_code
_entity_poly.pdbx_strand_id
1 'polypeptide(L)' 'MSTEKPAFIGVDWGTSSFRAWLFGPSGEVLESTHGLWGISQISGAS' A
#
# COMPACT_ATOMS: atom_id res chain seq x y z
N MET A 1 -9.61 18.49 1.46
CA MET A 1 -9.60 17.11 0.94
C MET A 1 -9.16 17.20 -0.50
N SER A 2 -8.15 16.42 -0.92
CA SER A 2 -7.73 16.40 -2.33
C SER A 2 -8.92 15.95 -3.20
N THR A 3 -9.14 16.65 -4.31
CA THR A 3 -10.16 16.33 -5.32
C THR A 3 -9.63 15.35 -6.37
N GLU A 4 -8.41 14.86 -6.21
CA GLU A 4 -7.77 13.97 -7.18
C GLU A 4 -8.44 12.59 -7.15
N LYS A 5 -8.73 12.08 -8.34
CA LYS A 5 -9.47 10.84 -8.53
C LYS A 5 -8.55 9.64 -8.26
N PRO A 6 -8.88 8.72 -7.34
CA PRO A 6 -8.14 7.48 -7.17
C PRO A 6 -8.06 6.68 -8.47
N ALA A 7 -6.87 6.16 -8.81
CA ALA A 7 -6.61 5.45 -10.06
C ALA A 7 -6.03 4.05 -9.86
N PHE A 8 -4.98 3.91 -9.05
CA PHE A 8 -4.35 2.61 -8.80
C PHE A 8 -3.70 2.56 -7.41
N ILE A 9 -3.40 1.34 -6.96
CA ILE A 9 -2.71 1.08 -5.69
C ILE A 9 -1.36 0.44 -6.01
N GLY A 10 -0.28 1.02 -5.47
CA GLY A 10 1.02 0.36 -5.44
C GLY A 10 1.21 -0.34 -4.10
N VAL A 11 1.73 -1.57 -4.14
CA VAL A 11 1.99 -2.37 -2.96
C VAL A 11 3.43 -2.86 -3.01
N ASP A 12 4.14 -2.66 -1.90
CA ASP A 12 5.42 -3.29 -1.61
C ASP A 12 5.27 -4.12 -0.34
N TRP A 13 5.21 -5.44 -0.54
CA TRP A 13 4.97 -6.40 0.54
C TRP A 13 6.22 -7.24 0.78
N GLY A 14 7.05 -6.78 1.71
CA GLY A 14 8.23 -7.49 2.14
C GLY A 14 7.93 -8.61 3.12
N THR A 15 8.98 -9.36 3.48
CA THR A 15 8.89 -10.43 4.49
C THR A 15 8.44 -9.92 5.86
N SER A 16 8.92 -8.74 6.28
CA SER A 16 8.71 -8.16 7.61
C SER A 16 8.04 -6.78 7.62
N SER A 17 7.66 -6.24 6.45
CA SER A 17 7.01 -4.94 6.36
C SER A 17 6.01 -4.89 5.21
N PHE A 18 5.07 -3.95 5.32
CA PHE A 18 4.08 -3.63 4.30
C PHE A 18 4.06 -2.13 4.06
N ARG A 19 4.04 -1.74 2.79
CA ARG A 19 3.84 -0.36 2.34
C ARG A 19 2.84 -0.34 1.20
N ALA A 20 1.88 0.58 1.26
CA ALA A 20 0.95 0.79 0.17
C ALA A 20 0.68 2.28 -0.04
N TRP A 21 0.35 2.61 -1.27
CA TRP A 21 0.05 3.96 -1.72
C TRP A 21 -1.18 3.95 -2.60
N LEU A 22 -2.06 4.91 -2.38
CA LEU A 22 -3.12 5.26 -3.32
C LEU A 22 -2.59 6.32 -4.26
N PHE A 23 -2.64 6.06 -5.57
CA PHE A 23 -2.19 6.99 -6.59
C PHE A 23 -3.35 7.59 -7.37
N GLY A 24 -3.17 8.84 -7.79
CA GLY A 24 -3.99 9.47 -8.80
C GLY A 24 -3.46 9.19 -10.22
N PRO A 25 -4.14 9.72 -11.25
CA PRO A 25 -3.92 9.30 -12.63
C PRO A 25 -2.55 9.70 -13.20
N SER A 26 -1.87 10.67 -12.59
CA SER A 26 -0.55 11.15 -13.01
C SER A 26 0.60 10.54 -12.19
N GLY A 27 0.30 9.60 -11.28
CA GLY A 27 1.29 8.95 -10.42
C GLY A 27 1.63 9.72 -9.15
N GLU A 28 0.88 10.78 -8.84
CA GLU A 28 0.90 11.46 -7.55
C GLU A 28 0.36 10.57 -6.42
N VAL A 29 0.95 10.66 -5.23
CA VAL A 29 0.51 9.92 -4.05
C VAL A 29 -0.62 10.71 -3.37
N LEU A 30 -1.80 10.11 -3.30
CA LEU A 30 -2.99 10.67 -2.65
C LEU A 30 -3.05 10.28 -1.16
N GLU A 31 -2.65 9.05 -0.86
CA GLU A 31 -2.64 8.49 0.49
C GLU A 31 -1.58 7.40 0.61
N SER A 32 -1.11 7.14 1.83
CA SER A 32 -0.17 6.05 2.09
C SER A 32 -0.43 5.41 3.44
N THR A 33 -0.08 4.13 3.54
CA THR A 33 -0.04 3.39 4.80
C THR A 33 1.21 2.52 4.84
N HIS A 34 1.77 2.35 6.02
CA HIS A 34 2.93 1.50 6.25
C HIS A 34 2.88 0.85 7.63
N GLY A 35 3.44 -0.34 7.73
CA GLY A 35 3.45 -1.07 8.99
C GLY A 35 4.35 -2.30 8.94
N LEU A 36 4.43 -2.99 10.07
CA LEU A 36 5.24 -4.21 10.21
C LEU A 36 4.55 -5.46 9.64
N TRP A 37 3.43 -5.31 8.94
CA TRP A 37 2.56 -6.39 8.40
C TRP A 37 3.17 -7.16 7.23
N GLY A 38 4.44 -7.54 7.31
CA GLY A 38 5.09 -8.38 6.31
C GLY A 38 4.47 -9.77 6.22
N ILE A 39 4.76 -10.47 5.11
CA ILE A 39 4.20 -11.80 4.83
C ILE A 39 4.43 -12.80 5.97
N SER A 40 5.56 -12.72 6.69
CA SER A 40 5.84 -13.63 7.82
C SER A 40 4.87 -13.48 9.01
N GLN A 41 4.04 -12.44 9.03
CA GLN A 41 3.05 -12.22 10.09
C GLN A 41 1.66 -12.76 9.73
N ILE A 42 1.46 -13.28 8.52
CA ILE A 42 0.18 -13.89 8.14
C ILE A 42 0.12 -15.31 8.71
N SER A 43 -0.79 -15.53 9.67
CA SER A 43 -1.12 -16.87 10.15
C SER A 43 -2.06 -17.57 9.16
N GLY A 44 -1.73 -18.78 8.71
CA GLY A 44 -2.62 -19.61 7.88
C GLY A 44 -2.16 -19.87 6.44
N ALA A 45 -0.94 -19.45 6.07
CA ALA A 45 -0.25 -20.02 4.91
C ALA A 45 0.29 -21.41 5.30
N SER A 46 -0.61 -22.38 5.42
CA SER A 46 -0.30 -23.80 5.58
C SER A 46 -0.23 -24.50 4.24
#